data_AF-A0A7Y3MUA9-F1
#
_entry.id   AF-A0A7Y3MUA9-F1
#
_cell.length_a   1.000
_cell.length_b   1.000
_cell.length_c   1.000
_cell.angle_alpha   90.00
_cell.angle_beta   90.00
_cell.angle_gamma   90.00
#
_symmetry.space_group_name_H-M   'P 1'
#
loop_
_entity.id
_entity.type
_entity.pdbx_description
1 polymer ?
#
loop_
_entity_poly.entity_id
_entity_poly.type
_entity_poly.pdbx_seq_one_letter_code
_entity_poly.pdbx_strand_id
1 'polypeptide(L)'
;MTKIRLSLAAAASLAVSAAAGAQHASQDVLGLPDLLDRLGGAAPDGAGIVVAQVEAQVGTSYGPNPDHVDLDDKTFTAHSGPPGETSHATTVARFFYGTSWSIASGVTDVNLYHAGDWVGAGYLHGGASGSIVPDLPPGGTKIFNNSWVGSFGSASTDNNVLRRADFAVERDGTLIVSGVNNAGGASVTLMSHMFNGLVVGVRDGTHVTDATAGGGLDGPGRIKPEIVGPADFTSNASPMVGAAAAVLVETARTDAKLASNPNAERPEVVKAILLAAAVAEAEHGAAWTNNPETSGEGRGITTTPIDAVVGAGTANIDRAHRVLTGQEQDGGDLLAPPVVTAAGWDVATVGLGESVFWQFTVPALADEISVIATWNRRVPQPFNGYKLADFDLVLWRVTDAGTLASITGDDGLKIFTGGNVVSASVVDNIEHLRVTGVAAGTYALELIRADELTGHPEWDAAVAWLLPEVDRPEDIDGDGVVGFTDLLRVLSAWGLCDGCPEDIDGDGIVGFTDLLRVLSAWD
;
A
#
# COMPACT_ATOMS: atom_id res chain seq x y z
N MET A 1 19.96 -27.29 -15.28
CA MET A 1 19.55 -26.01 -15.92
C MET A 1 18.12 -26.19 -16.42
N THR A 2 17.16 -26.01 -15.53
CA THR A 2 15.72 -26.07 -15.83
C THR A 2 15.35 -24.73 -16.47
N LYS A 3 14.81 -24.75 -17.70
CA LYS A 3 14.47 -23.52 -18.45
C LYS A 3 13.24 -22.85 -17.80
N ILE A 4 13.40 -21.60 -17.36
CA ILE A 4 12.30 -20.73 -16.89
C ILE A 4 11.38 -20.44 -18.09
N ARG A 5 10.06 -20.52 -17.90
CA ARG A 5 9.08 -19.99 -18.88
C ARG A 5 8.72 -18.57 -18.45
N LEU A 6 9.38 -17.59 -19.07
CA LEU A 6 9.02 -16.17 -18.99
C LEU A 6 8.22 -15.82 -20.24
N SER A 7 7.10 -15.14 -20.08
CA SER A 7 6.31 -14.60 -21.18
C SER A 7 6.27 -13.08 -21.07
N LEU A 8 6.67 -12.39 -22.15
CA LEU A 8 6.43 -10.96 -22.32
C LEU A 8 5.02 -10.76 -22.89
N ALA A 9 4.23 -9.89 -22.27
CA ALA A 9 3.11 -9.26 -22.95
C ALA A 9 3.65 -7.99 -23.63
N ALA A 10 3.96 -8.08 -24.93
CA ALA A 10 4.41 -6.93 -25.72
C ALA A 10 3.24 -6.35 -26.52
N ALA A 11 2.95 -5.07 -26.33
CA ALA A 11 2.22 -4.27 -27.31
C ALA A 11 2.82 -2.85 -27.38
N ALA A 12 3.10 -2.40 -28.61
CA ALA A 12 3.69 -1.11 -28.90
C ALA A 12 2.65 0.00 -28.83
N SER A 13 2.96 1.11 -28.17
CA SER A 13 2.17 2.35 -28.22
C SER A 13 2.97 3.45 -28.92
N LEU A 14 2.33 4.10 -29.89
CA LEU A 14 2.87 5.23 -30.63
C LEU A 14 1.77 6.30 -30.71
N ALA A 15 1.95 7.39 -29.96
CA ALA A 15 1.38 8.70 -30.27
C ALA A 15 2.11 9.77 -29.44
N VAL A 16 2.86 10.63 -30.11
CA VAL A 16 3.38 11.88 -29.55
C VAL A 16 2.55 13.02 -30.13
N SER A 17 2.06 13.89 -29.26
CA SER A 17 1.99 15.31 -29.58
C SER A 17 2.44 16.10 -28.35
N ALA A 18 3.54 16.82 -28.51
CA ALA A 18 4.13 17.67 -27.49
C ALA A 18 3.32 18.96 -27.31
N ALA A 19 2.99 19.26 -26.06
CA ALA A 19 2.72 20.59 -25.55
C ALA A 19 3.45 20.71 -24.20
N ALA A 20 3.82 21.94 -23.80
CA ALA A 20 4.50 22.24 -22.54
C ALA A 20 3.89 21.44 -21.36
N GLY A 21 4.74 20.77 -20.61
CA GLY A 21 4.48 19.50 -19.90
C GLY A 21 3.17 19.44 -19.13
N ALA A 22 2.16 18.80 -19.73
CA ALA A 22 0.99 18.33 -19.00
C ALA A 22 1.38 17.11 -18.17
N GLN A 23 0.91 17.07 -16.92
CA GLN A 23 0.96 15.87 -16.07
C GLN A 23 0.34 14.68 -16.83
N HIS A 24 0.92 13.49 -16.67
CA HIS A 24 0.35 12.28 -17.26
C HIS A 24 -0.95 11.94 -16.51
N ALA A 25 -2.04 11.62 -17.23
CA ALA A 25 -3.37 11.44 -16.62
C ALA A 25 -3.45 10.39 -15.49
N SER A 26 -2.51 9.43 -15.46
CA SER A 26 -2.41 8.49 -14.34
C SER A 26 -2.01 9.16 -13.02
N GLN A 27 -1.29 10.27 -13.06
CA GLN A 27 -0.89 11.04 -11.87
C GLN A 27 -2.12 11.64 -11.17
N ASP A 28 -3.13 12.06 -11.94
CA ASP A 28 -4.40 12.56 -11.40
C ASP A 28 -5.12 11.46 -10.61
N VAL A 29 -5.23 10.26 -11.19
CA VAL A 29 -5.89 9.12 -10.54
C VAL A 29 -5.09 8.61 -9.34
N LEU A 30 -3.76 8.74 -9.37
CA LEU A 30 -2.90 8.44 -8.22
C LEU A 30 -2.99 9.50 -7.11
N GLY A 31 -3.72 10.60 -7.27
CA GLY A 31 -3.85 11.65 -6.25
C GLY A 31 -2.65 12.59 -6.15
N LEU A 32 -1.83 12.72 -7.19
CA LEU A 32 -0.73 13.70 -7.20
C LEU A 32 -1.23 15.15 -7.13
N PRO A 33 -2.29 15.57 -7.85
CA PRO A 33 -2.79 16.95 -7.74
C PRO A 33 -3.18 17.31 -6.31
N ASP A 34 -3.92 16.45 -5.61
CA ASP A 34 -4.33 16.68 -4.21
C ASP A 34 -3.11 16.82 -3.28
N LEU A 35 -2.08 15.97 -3.49
CA LEU A 35 -0.83 16.05 -2.74
C LEU A 35 -0.10 17.38 -2.98
N LEU A 36 -0.03 17.81 -4.25
CA LEU A 36 0.62 19.07 -4.64
C LEU A 36 -0.15 20.28 -4.15
N ASP A 37 -1.48 20.24 -4.15
CA ASP A 37 -2.32 21.32 -3.63
C ASP A 37 -2.13 21.46 -2.10
N ARG A 38 -2.00 20.34 -1.38
CA ARG A 38 -1.77 20.35 0.07
C ARG A 38 -0.36 20.80 0.45
N LEU A 39 0.67 20.29 -0.23
CA LEU A 39 2.07 20.46 0.19
C LEU A 39 2.86 21.49 -0.64
N GLY A 40 2.38 21.86 -1.82
CA GLY A 40 3.08 22.74 -2.75
C GLY A 40 4.49 22.21 -3.08
N GLY A 41 5.49 23.09 -2.97
CA GLY A 41 6.89 22.75 -3.24
C GLY A 41 7.56 21.84 -2.19
N ALA A 42 6.85 21.49 -1.12
CA ALA A 42 7.31 20.50 -0.13
C ALA A 42 6.86 19.08 -0.47
N ALA A 43 6.08 18.89 -1.53
CA ALA A 43 5.65 17.56 -1.95
C ALA A 43 6.86 16.67 -2.30
N PRO A 44 6.95 15.46 -1.72
CA PRO A 44 8.00 14.49 -2.04
C PRO A 44 7.84 13.97 -3.48
N ASP A 45 8.96 13.69 -4.14
CA ASP A 45 9.05 13.24 -5.53
C ASP A 45 9.92 11.97 -5.69
N GLY A 46 10.19 11.26 -4.60
CA GLY A 46 11.05 10.07 -4.54
C GLY A 46 12.55 10.37 -4.50
N ALA A 47 12.97 11.62 -4.29
CA ALA A 47 14.39 11.98 -4.23
C ALA A 47 15.18 11.16 -3.19
N GLY A 48 16.39 10.75 -3.58
CA GLY A 48 17.29 9.98 -2.72
C GLY A 48 16.87 8.51 -2.49
N ILE A 49 15.79 8.05 -3.12
CA ILE A 49 15.38 6.64 -3.08
C ILE A 49 16.04 5.88 -4.22
N VAL A 50 16.75 4.80 -3.86
CA VAL A 50 17.36 3.88 -4.83
C VAL A 50 16.35 2.78 -5.15
N VAL A 51 16.10 2.57 -6.44
CA VAL A 51 15.14 1.57 -6.92
C VAL A 51 15.81 0.52 -7.79
N ALA A 52 15.12 -0.60 -8.00
CA ALA A 52 15.52 -1.63 -8.94
C ALA A 52 14.37 -1.94 -9.91
N GLN A 53 14.69 -1.96 -11.20
CA GLN A 53 13.80 -2.43 -12.25
C GLN A 53 14.25 -3.83 -12.70
N VAL A 54 13.40 -4.81 -12.44
CA VAL A 54 13.63 -6.21 -12.81
C VAL A 54 12.73 -6.53 -14.00
N GLU A 55 13.32 -6.92 -15.13
CA GLU A 55 12.61 -7.10 -16.40
C GLU A 55 12.82 -8.48 -17.02
N ALA A 56 11.80 -8.99 -17.66
CA ALA A 56 11.97 -10.15 -18.53
C ALA A 56 12.76 -9.75 -19.79
N GLN A 57 13.71 -10.59 -20.21
CA GLN A 57 14.53 -10.28 -21.38
C GLN A 57 13.76 -10.46 -22.71
N VAL A 58 14.02 -9.57 -23.66
CA VAL A 58 13.67 -9.70 -25.08
C VAL A 58 14.95 -9.91 -25.86
N GLY A 59 15.13 -11.13 -26.38
CA GLY A 59 16.43 -11.53 -26.93
C GLY A 59 17.48 -11.55 -25.81
N THR A 60 18.42 -10.60 -25.86
CA THR A 60 19.45 -10.39 -24.83
C THR A 60 19.27 -9.08 -24.05
N SER A 61 18.26 -8.27 -24.38
CA SER A 61 18.02 -6.96 -23.80
C SER A 61 16.95 -7.03 -22.71
N TYR A 62 17.10 -6.25 -21.66
CA TYR A 62 16.15 -6.12 -20.54
C TYR A 62 16.08 -4.70 -19.97
N GLY A 63 17.00 -3.79 -20.32
CA GLY A 63 17.00 -2.42 -19.79
C GLY A 63 16.13 -1.42 -20.57
N PRO A 64 15.86 -0.24 -19.98
CA PRO A 64 15.28 0.89 -20.69
C PRO A 64 16.30 1.54 -21.65
N ASN A 65 15.81 2.34 -22.60
CA ASN A 65 16.65 3.22 -23.41
C ASN A 65 17.14 4.41 -22.54
N PRO A 66 18.44 4.51 -22.22
CA PRO A 66 18.96 5.58 -21.36
C PRO A 66 18.96 6.96 -22.05
N ASP A 67 18.87 7.02 -23.38
CA ASP A 67 18.83 8.27 -24.15
C ASP A 67 17.39 8.81 -24.33
N HIS A 68 16.41 8.22 -23.65
CA HIS A 68 15.04 8.70 -23.66
C HIS A 68 14.91 9.93 -22.75
N VAL A 69 14.32 11.02 -23.24
CA VAL A 69 14.24 12.33 -22.54
C VAL A 69 13.71 12.26 -21.10
N ASP A 70 12.75 11.37 -20.82
CA ASP A 70 12.21 11.18 -19.46
C ASP A 70 13.21 10.54 -18.47
N LEU A 71 14.34 10.04 -18.97
CA LEU A 71 15.33 9.25 -18.24
C LEU A 71 16.73 9.90 -18.28
N ASP A 72 16.87 11.10 -18.85
CA ASP A 72 18.17 11.80 -19.05
C ASP A 72 18.92 12.09 -17.74
N ASP A 73 18.20 12.17 -16.62
CA ASP A 73 18.73 12.43 -15.28
C ASP A 73 18.94 11.16 -14.44
N LYS A 74 18.76 9.98 -15.05
CA LYS A 74 18.85 8.68 -14.36
C LYS A 74 20.20 8.03 -14.54
N THR A 75 20.68 7.41 -13.46
CA THR A 75 21.91 6.61 -13.44
C THR A 75 21.55 5.14 -13.33
N PHE A 76 21.89 4.37 -14.38
CA PHE A 76 21.60 2.94 -14.45
C PHE A 76 22.81 2.09 -14.08
N THR A 77 22.63 1.18 -13.12
CA THR A 77 23.61 0.15 -12.75
C THR A 77 23.08 -1.23 -13.11
N ALA A 78 23.67 -1.88 -14.11
CA ALA A 78 23.25 -3.19 -14.57
C ALA A 78 23.93 -4.33 -13.81
N HIS A 79 23.14 -5.28 -13.30
CA HIS A 79 23.63 -6.42 -12.50
C HIS A 79 23.57 -7.76 -13.22
N SER A 80 22.86 -7.84 -14.35
CA SER A 80 22.70 -9.08 -15.13
C SER A 80 23.45 -9.02 -16.48
N GLY A 81 24.63 -8.38 -16.49
CA GLY A 81 25.39 -8.11 -17.71
C GLY A 81 24.84 -6.90 -18.49
N PRO A 82 25.35 -6.64 -19.73
CA PRO A 82 24.93 -5.49 -20.52
C PRO A 82 23.40 -5.45 -20.71
N PRO A 83 22.73 -4.35 -20.35
CA PRO A 83 21.27 -4.34 -20.27
C PRO A 83 20.58 -4.37 -21.63
N GLY A 84 21.20 -3.79 -22.67
CA GLY A 84 20.49 -3.49 -23.92
C GLY A 84 19.23 -2.65 -23.66
N GLU A 85 18.47 -2.37 -24.72
CA GLU A 85 17.23 -1.60 -24.62
C GLU A 85 16.02 -2.41 -25.08
N THR A 86 14.88 -2.17 -24.44
CA THR A 86 13.56 -2.62 -24.89
C THR A 86 12.54 -1.49 -24.70
N SER A 87 11.54 -1.43 -25.60
CA SER A 87 10.45 -0.49 -25.44
C SER A 87 9.62 -0.75 -24.18
N HIS A 88 9.45 -2.03 -23.81
CA HIS A 88 8.75 -2.42 -22.58
C HIS A 88 9.42 -1.84 -21.34
N ALA A 89 10.72 -2.12 -21.16
CA ALA A 89 11.47 -1.62 -20.01
C ALA A 89 11.53 -0.09 -19.99
N THR A 90 11.59 0.56 -21.16
CA THR A 90 11.51 2.03 -21.25
C THR A 90 10.17 2.55 -20.76
N THR A 91 9.05 1.94 -21.14
CA THR A 91 7.72 2.35 -20.65
C THR A 91 7.57 2.13 -19.14
N VAL A 92 8.04 1.00 -18.62
CA VAL A 92 8.05 0.72 -17.17
C VAL A 92 8.88 1.77 -16.43
N ALA A 93 10.07 2.11 -16.93
CA ALA A 93 10.94 3.13 -16.37
C ALA A 93 10.24 4.50 -16.27
N ARG A 94 9.49 4.88 -17.32
CA ARG A 94 8.77 6.15 -17.35
C ARG A 94 7.70 6.25 -16.27
N PHE A 95 6.93 5.17 -16.05
CA PHE A 95 5.94 5.12 -14.98
C PHE A 95 6.55 4.97 -13.59
N PHE A 96 7.74 4.39 -13.46
CA PHE A 96 8.36 4.16 -12.17
C PHE A 96 9.12 5.38 -11.67
N TYR A 97 9.96 5.98 -12.52
CA TYR A 97 10.87 7.07 -12.14
C TYR A 97 11.06 8.11 -13.24
N GLY A 98 10.31 8.05 -14.36
CA GLY A 98 10.45 9.03 -15.44
C GLY A 98 10.04 10.44 -15.02
N THR A 99 10.77 11.44 -15.51
CA THR A 99 10.61 12.85 -15.11
C THR A 99 9.23 13.45 -15.43
N SER A 100 8.55 12.97 -16.46
CA SER A 100 7.25 13.50 -16.88
C SER A 100 6.04 12.62 -16.55
N TRP A 101 6.25 11.32 -16.31
CA TRP A 101 5.15 10.34 -16.16
C TRP A 101 5.01 9.78 -14.75
N SER A 102 6.10 9.72 -13.99
CA SER A 102 6.10 9.18 -12.63
C SER A 102 5.73 10.25 -11.61
N ILE A 103 5.12 9.82 -10.50
CA ILE A 103 5.00 10.63 -9.28
C ILE A 103 6.31 10.62 -8.46
N ALA A 104 7.23 9.69 -8.77
CA ALA A 104 8.55 9.58 -8.17
C ALA A 104 9.65 10.06 -9.14
N SER A 105 9.45 11.26 -9.72
CA SER A 105 10.35 11.82 -10.74
C SER A 105 11.75 12.16 -10.23
N GLY A 106 11.93 12.36 -8.92
CA GLY A 106 13.20 12.66 -8.25
C GLY A 106 14.09 11.44 -7.99
N VAL A 107 13.61 10.21 -8.22
CA VAL A 107 14.46 9.01 -8.19
C VAL A 107 15.52 9.11 -9.27
N THR A 108 16.81 9.01 -8.91
CA THR A 108 17.93 9.09 -9.86
C THR A 108 18.72 7.80 -10.02
N ASP A 109 18.85 6.99 -8.95
CA ASP A 109 19.69 5.79 -8.95
C ASP A 109 18.86 4.52 -9.16
N VAL A 110 19.12 3.83 -10.27
CA VAL A 110 18.32 2.69 -10.72
C VAL A 110 19.21 1.47 -10.97
N ASN A 111 18.91 0.38 -10.27
CA ASN A 111 19.54 -0.92 -10.48
C ASN A 111 18.73 -1.73 -11.50
N LEU A 112 19.39 -2.28 -12.51
CA LEU A 112 18.74 -3.04 -13.57
C LEU A 112 19.07 -4.52 -13.43
N TYR A 113 18.04 -5.36 -13.51
CA TYR A 113 18.17 -6.80 -13.51
C TYR A 113 17.37 -7.45 -14.63
N HIS A 114 17.93 -8.53 -15.17
CA HIS A 114 17.14 -9.49 -15.92
C HIS A 114 16.46 -10.45 -14.92
N ALA A 115 15.15 -10.63 -15.04
CA ALA A 115 14.32 -11.45 -14.17
C ALA A 115 14.89 -12.87 -13.94
N GLY A 116 15.31 -13.56 -14.99
CA GLY A 116 15.83 -14.93 -14.86
C GLY A 116 17.16 -15.03 -14.11
N ASP A 117 17.99 -13.99 -14.18
CA ASP A 117 19.21 -13.89 -13.38
C ASP A 117 18.88 -13.51 -11.93
N TRP A 118 18.01 -12.51 -11.74
CA TRP A 118 17.55 -12.04 -10.44
C TRP A 118 16.92 -13.14 -9.58
N VAL A 119 16.01 -13.95 -10.14
CA VAL A 119 15.45 -15.11 -9.41
C VAL A 119 16.41 -16.29 -9.33
N GLY A 120 17.37 -16.37 -10.24
CA GLY A 120 18.26 -17.50 -10.45
C GLY A 120 19.57 -17.34 -9.70
N ALA A 121 20.66 -17.15 -10.43
CA ALA A 121 22.03 -17.12 -9.88
C ALA A 121 22.49 -15.74 -9.39
N GLY A 122 21.72 -14.69 -9.68
CA GLY A 122 21.92 -13.34 -9.17
C GLY A 122 21.24 -13.18 -7.80
N TYR A 123 20.52 -12.07 -7.63
CA TYR A 123 20.05 -11.56 -6.35
C TYR A 123 19.44 -12.60 -5.38
N LEU A 124 18.45 -13.39 -5.81
CA LEU A 124 17.73 -14.29 -4.90
C LEU A 124 18.44 -15.63 -4.64
N HIS A 125 19.36 -16.06 -5.51
CA HIS A 125 20.00 -17.38 -5.45
C HIS A 125 19.00 -18.55 -5.48
N GLY A 126 17.96 -18.47 -6.32
CA GLY A 126 16.92 -19.48 -6.45
C GLY A 126 17.46 -20.88 -6.78
N GLY A 127 17.08 -21.88 -5.98
CA GLY A 127 17.54 -23.25 -6.13
C GLY A 127 18.98 -23.51 -5.68
N ALA A 128 19.71 -22.50 -5.20
CA ALA A 128 21.03 -22.68 -4.59
C ALA A 128 20.92 -23.39 -3.23
N SER A 129 22.07 -23.84 -2.70
CA SER A 129 22.18 -24.38 -1.34
C SER A 129 21.49 -23.46 -0.32
N GLY A 130 20.80 -24.02 0.67
CA GLY A 130 20.10 -23.22 1.68
C GLY A 130 20.99 -22.40 2.60
N SER A 131 22.31 -22.62 2.55
CA SER A 131 23.32 -21.77 3.19
C SER A 131 23.61 -20.48 2.43
N ILE A 132 23.29 -20.44 1.13
CA ILE A 132 23.42 -19.24 0.28
C ILE A 132 22.13 -18.45 0.43
N VAL A 133 22.23 -17.24 0.97
CA VAL A 133 21.12 -16.29 1.16
C VAL A 133 21.05 -15.32 -0.02
N PRO A 134 19.92 -14.63 -0.25
CA PRO A 134 19.86 -13.50 -1.18
C PRO A 134 20.98 -12.49 -0.94
N ASP A 135 21.47 -11.86 -2.00
CA ASP A 135 22.44 -10.76 -1.90
C ASP A 135 21.85 -9.58 -1.13
N LEU A 136 22.70 -8.71 -0.59
CA LEU A 136 22.23 -7.44 -0.06
C LEU A 136 21.75 -6.55 -1.22
N PRO A 137 20.69 -5.74 -1.05
CA PRO A 137 20.21 -4.84 -2.08
C PRO A 137 21.32 -3.86 -2.51
N PRO A 138 21.68 -3.80 -3.81
CA PRO A 138 22.78 -2.96 -4.27
C PRO A 138 22.46 -1.48 -4.04
N GLY A 139 23.47 -0.71 -3.62
CA GLY A 139 23.33 0.73 -3.41
C GLY A 139 22.27 1.13 -2.37
N GLY A 140 21.81 0.21 -1.52
CA GLY A 140 20.69 0.48 -0.60
C GLY A 140 19.34 0.52 -1.31
N THR A 141 19.18 -0.23 -2.40
CA THR A 141 17.89 -0.38 -3.11
C THR A 141 16.77 -0.64 -2.11
N LYS A 142 15.78 0.25 -2.09
CA LYS A 142 14.61 0.14 -1.22
C LYS A 142 13.45 -0.58 -1.89
N ILE A 143 13.26 -0.36 -3.19
CA ILE A 143 12.07 -0.82 -3.93
C ILE A 143 12.51 -1.60 -5.15
N PHE A 144 12.05 -2.84 -5.26
CA PHE A 144 12.18 -3.64 -6.48
C PHE A 144 10.83 -3.66 -7.20
N ASN A 145 10.80 -3.28 -8.47
CA ASN A 145 9.63 -3.44 -9.32
C ASN A 145 9.82 -4.63 -10.27
N ASN A 146 8.84 -5.54 -10.30
CA ASN A 146 8.78 -6.71 -11.17
C ASN A 146 7.57 -6.59 -12.12
N SER A 147 7.82 -6.04 -13.31
CA SER A 147 6.83 -5.94 -14.39
C SER A 147 6.86 -7.18 -15.30
N TRP A 148 6.92 -8.37 -14.71
CA TRP A 148 6.97 -9.65 -15.42
C TRP A 148 6.26 -10.75 -14.61
N VAL A 149 5.88 -11.83 -15.28
CA VAL A 149 5.33 -13.04 -14.66
C VAL A 149 6.12 -14.27 -15.07
N GLY A 150 6.22 -15.27 -14.20
CA GLY A 150 6.99 -16.47 -14.49
C GLY A 150 6.79 -17.64 -13.54
N SER A 151 7.29 -18.80 -13.93
CA SER A 151 7.39 -19.99 -13.09
C SER A 151 8.49 -20.91 -13.63
N PHE A 152 9.12 -21.66 -12.74
CA PHE A 152 10.01 -22.78 -13.09
C PHE A 152 9.25 -24.05 -13.47
N GLY A 153 7.91 -24.05 -13.41
CA GLY A 153 7.06 -25.21 -13.63
C GLY A 153 7.17 -26.25 -12.51
N SER A 154 7.61 -25.84 -11.33
CA SER A 154 7.91 -26.70 -10.18
C SER A 154 7.58 -25.97 -8.89
N ALA A 155 6.53 -26.40 -8.19
CA ALA A 155 6.10 -25.79 -6.94
C ALA A 155 7.23 -25.73 -5.89
N SER A 156 8.09 -26.75 -5.84
CA SER A 156 9.24 -26.74 -4.94
C SER A 156 10.29 -25.67 -5.28
N THR A 157 10.54 -25.42 -6.56
CA THR A 157 11.49 -24.40 -7.01
C THR A 157 10.89 -23.01 -6.86
N ASP A 158 9.62 -22.84 -7.25
CA ASP A 158 8.91 -21.57 -7.11
C ASP A 158 8.78 -21.17 -5.63
N ASN A 159 8.41 -22.09 -4.74
CA ASN A 159 8.38 -21.81 -3.29
C ASN A 159 9.77 -21.45 -2.77
N ASN A 160 10.84 -22.09 -3.23
CA ASN A 160 12.19 -21.72 -2.79
C ASN A 160 12.50 -20.26 -3.14
N VAL A 161 12.16 -19.81 -4.35
CA VAL A 161 12.38 -18.43 -4.82
C VAL A 161 11.50 -17.44 -4.04
N LEU A 162 10.20 -17.72 -3.88
CA LEU A 162 9.30 -16.86 -3.10
C LEU A 162 9.76 -16.73 -1.64
N ARG A 163 10.19 -17.83 -1.02
CA ARG A 163 10.71 -17.84 0.35
C ARG A 163 11.97 -17.00 0.49
N ARG A 164 12.86 -17.06 -0.51
CA ARG A 164 14.07 -16.22 -0.57
C ARG A 164 13.73 -14.74 -0.73
N ALA A 165 12.75 -14.41 -1.57
CA ALA A 165 12.29 -13.03 -1.72
C ALA A 165 11.66 -12.50 -0.42
N ASP A 166 10.78 -13.26 0.23
CA ASP A 166 10.17 -12.85 1.49
C ASP A 166 11.19 -12.76 2.65
N PHE A 167 12.21 -13.62 2.65
CA PHE A 167 13.37 -13.47 3.54
C PHE A 167 14.15 -12.17 3.29
N ALA A 168 14.38 -11.80 2.03
CA ALA A 168 15.08 -10.56 1.69
C ALA A 168 14.29 -9.33 2.13
N VAL A 169 12.96 -9.33 1.95
CA VAL A 169 12.07 -8.28 2.46
C VAL A 169 12.25 -8.10 3.97
N GLU A 170 12.15 -9.18 4.74
CA GLU A 170 12.27 -9.14 6.22
C GLU A 170 13.67 -8.74 6.68
N ARG A 171 14.73 -9.26 6.03
CA ARG A 171 16.12 -9.02 6.43
C ARG A 171 16.57 -7.60 6.11
N ASP A 172 16.20 -7.10 4.94
CA ASP A 172 16.78 -5.89 4.36
C ASP A 172 15.83 -4.69 4.37
N GLY A 173 14.57 -4.90 4.78
CA GLY A 173 13.55 -3.85 4.82
C GLY A 173 13.17 -3.32 3.44
N THR A 174 13.31 -4.13 2.37
CA THR A 174 12.97 -3.71 1.00
C THR A 174 11.53 -4.04 0.64
N LEU A 175 10.87 -3.21 -0.16
CA LEU A 175 9.57 -3.55 -0.73
C LEU A 175 9.75 -4.16 -2.12
N ILE A 176 9.14 -5.33 -2.36
CA ILE A 176 9.10 -5.98 -3.67
C ILE A 176 7.70 -5.82 -4.26
N VAL A 177 7.56 -4.96 -5.26
CA VAL A 177 6.32 -4.66 -5.98
C VAL A 177 6.26 -5.50 -7.25
N SER A 178 5.14 -6.20 -7.49
CA SER A 178 5.02 -7.15 -8.61
C SER A 178 3.65 -7.08 -9.27
N GLY A 179 3.58 -7.16 -10.60
CA GLY A 179 2.31 -7.27 -11.32
C GLY A 179 1.70 -8.68 -11.28
N VAL A 180 0.37 -8.79 -11.24
CA VAL A 180 -0.32 -10.02 -11.68
C VAL A 180 -0.29 -10.13 -13.21
N ASN A 181 -0.68 -11.28 -13.76
CA ASN A 181 -0.77 -11.44 -15.22
C ASN A 181 -1.97 -10.65 -15.77
N ASN A 182 -1.87 -10.17 -17.01
CA ASN A 182 -2.97 -9.46 -17.69
C ASN A 182 -4.13 -10.42 -18.02
N ALA A 183 -5.32 -9.88 -18.31
CA ALA A 183 -6.49 -10.66 -18.68
C ALA A 183 -6.22 -11.64 -19.83
N GLY A 184 -6.83 -12.83 -19.75
CA GLY A 184 -6.62 -13.92 -20.70
C GLY A 184 -5.33 -14.73 -20.47
N GLY A 185 -4.47 -14.31 -19.54
CA GLY A 185 -3.36 -15.09 -19.02
C GLY A 185 -3.77 -16.12 -17.96
N ALA A 186 -2.85 -17.01 -17.59
CA ALA A 186 -3.00 -17.87 -16.42
C ALA A 186 -2.42 -17.19 -15.18
N SER A 187 -2.91 -17.55 -13.98
CA SER A 187 -2.22 -17.23 -12.73
C SER A 187 -0.84 -17.89 -12.72
N VAL A 188 0.20 -17.08 -12.49
CA VAL A 188 1.60 -17.53 -12.53
C VAL A 188 2.30 -17.15 -11.23
N THR A 189 2.99 -18.12 -10.64
CA THR A 189 3.48 -18.07 -9.26
C THR A 189 4.46 -16.94 -8.97
N LEU A 190 5.48 -16.75 -9.81
CA LEU A 190 6.53 -15.75 -9.57
C LEU A 190 6.16 -14.41 -10.24
N MET A 191 6.16 -13.27 -9.55
CA MET A 191 6.26 -13.05 -8.09
C MET A 191 4.89 -12.75 -7.45
N SER A 192 3.79 -13.00 -8.17
CA SER A 192 2.44 -12.64 -7.72
C SER A 192 1.96 -13.38 -6.48
N HIS A 193 2.58 -14.51 -6.11
CA HIS A 193 2.21 -15.29 -4.91
C HIS A 193 3.08 -14.95 -3.69
N MET A 194 3.83 -13.85 -3.69
CA MET A 194 4.59 -13.42 -2.50
C MET A 194 3.68 -13.10 -1.31
N PHE A 195 4.23 -13.22 -0.09
CA PHE A 195 3.55 -12.79 1.15
C PHE A 195 3.97 -11.38 1.55
N ASN A 196 5.28 -11.12 1.57
CA ASN A 196 5.87 -9.90 2.12
C ASN A 196 6.05 -8.82 1.03
N GLY A 197 5.71 -9.13 -0.22
CA GLY A 197 5.67 -8.15 -1.32
C GLY A 197 4.34 -7.41 -1.40
N LEU A 198 4.23 -6.53 -2.40
CA LEU A 198 3.00 -5.84 -2.79
C LEU A 198 2.64 -6.21 -4.23
N VAL A 199 1.47 -6.82 -4.43
CA VAL A 199 1.04 -7.38 -5.71
C VAL A 199 -0.03 -6.50 -6.34
N VAL A 200 0.17 -6.11 -7.60
CA VAL A 200 -0.55 -5.01 -8.25
C VAL A 200 -1.31 -5.50 -9.49
N GLY A 201 -2.58 -5.11 -9.59
CA GLY A 201 -3.41 -5.26 -10.78
C GLY A 201 -3.71 -3.92 -11.47
N VAL A 202 -4.67 -3.92 -12.38
CA VAL A 202 -5.16 -2.73 -13.09
C VAL A 202 -6.56 -2.35 -12.64
N ARG A 203 -6.84 -1.03 -12.62
CA ARG A 203 -8.07 -0.46 -12.05
C ARG A 203 -9.36 -0.93 -12.75
N ASP A 204 -9.28 -1.23 -14.04
CA ASP A 204 -10.40 -1.71 -14.83
C ASP A 204 -10.71 -3.21 -14.61
N GLY A 205 -9.88 -3.90 -13.82
CA GLY A 205 -10.04 -5.33 -13.51
C GLY A 205 -9.60 -6.27 -14.62
N THR A 206 -8.95 -5.78 -15.69
CA THR A 206 -8.49 -6.59 -16.83
C THR A 206 -7.17 -7.32 -16.54
N HIS A 207 -7.13 -8.04 -15.42
CA HIS A 207 -6.02 -8.91 -14.99
C HIS A 207 -6.52 -10.25 -14.45
N VAL A 208 -5.58 -11.14 -14.12
CA VAL A 208 -5.89 -12.40 -13.45
C VAL A 208 -6.23 -12.15 -11.98
N THR A 209 -7.40 -12.62 -11.57
CA THR A 209 -7.99 -12.47 -10.23
C THR A 209 -8.04 -13.80 -9.45
N ASP A 210 -7.40 -14.84 -9.97
CA ASP A 210 -7.37 -16.15 -9.31
C ASP A 210 -6.63 -16.05 -7.98
N ALA A 211 -7.23 -16.58 -6.91
CA ALA A 211 -6.54 -16.79 -5.65
C ALA A 211 -5.28 -17.63 -5.84
N THR A 212 -4.33 -17.52 -4.92
CA THR A 212 -3.06 -18.26 -5.00
C THR A 212 -3.31 -19.77 -5.12
N ALA A 213 -2.64 -20.39 -6.10
CA ALA A 213 -2.96 -21.76 -6.51
C ALA A 213 -2.53 -22.80 -5.47
N GLY A 214 -3.26 -23.92 -5.41
CA GLY A 214 -2.88 -25.13 -4.67
C GLY A 214 -1.73 -25.91 -5.34
N GLY A 215 -1.66 -27.22 -5.07
CA GLY A 215 -0.70 -28.10 -5.77
C GLY A 215 0.73 -28.03 -5.22
N GLY A 216 0.88 -27.77 -3.93
CA GLY A 216 2.17 -27.76 -3.23
C GLY A 216 2.84 -26.39 -3.15
N LEU A 217 2.19 -25.33 -3.64
CA LEU A 217 2.60 -23.95 -3.40
C LEU A 217 2.27 -23.51 -1.96
N ASP A 218 3.05 -22.56 -1.44
CA ASP A 218 2.85 -22.00 -0.10
C ASP A 218 1.61 -21.09 -0.03
N GLY A 219 0.80 -21.26 1.02
CA GLY A 219 -0.40 -20.46 1.31
C GLY A 219 -1.35 -20.33 0.12
N PRO A 220 -1.97 -21.43 -0.35
CA PRO A 220 -3.02 -21.38 -1.35
C PRO A 220 -4.28 -20.71 -0.81
N GLY A 221 -5.06 -20.09 -1.69
CA GLY A 221 -6.34 -19.45 -1.36
C GLY A 221 -6.25 -17.97 -0.98
N ARG A 222 -5.05 -17.39 -0.95
CA ARG A 222 -4.86 -15.96 -0.68
C ARG A 222 -5.35 -15.10 -1.82
N ILE A 223 -5.89 -13.93 -1.50
CA ILE A 223 -6.44 -13.00 -2.50
C ILE A 223 -5.33 -12.17 -3.13
N LYS A 224 -5.37 -12.06 -4.47
CA LYS A 224 -4.47 -11.24 -5.29
C LYS A 224 -5.28 -10.66 -6.48
N PRO A 225 -4.92 -9.47 -7.01
CA PRO A 225 -3.90 -8.55 -6.50
C PRO A 225 -4.32 -7.91 -5.16
N GLU A 226 -3.38 -7.26 -4.50
CA GLU A 226 -3.62 -6.58 -3.22
C GLU A 226 -4.05 -5.13 -3.41
N ILE A 227 -3.65 -4.50 -4.52
CA ILE A 227 -3.99 -3.13 -4.89
C ILE A 227 -4.02 -2.99 -6.41
N VAL A 228 -4.66 -1.95 -6.95
CA VAL A 228 -4.65 -1.67 -8.38
C VAL A 228 -4.08 -0.28 -8.70
N GLY A 229 -3.43 -0.18 -9.87
CA GLY A 229 -2.93 1.08 -10.43
C GLY A 229 -3.69 1.51 -11.69
N PRO A 230 -3.68 2.81 -12.02
CA PRO A 230 -4.39 3.36 -13.17
C PRO A 230 -3.58 3.22 -14.47
N ALA A 231 -3.56 2.01 -15.03
CA ALA A 231 -2.92 1.73 -16.30
C ALA A 231 -3.65 0.60 -17.05
N ASP A 232 -3.46 0.53 -18.38
CA ASP A 232 -4.05 -0.52 -19.23
C ASP A 232 -3.42 -1.90 -19.03
N PHE A 233 -2.24 -1.98 -18.41
CA PHE A 233 -1.49 -3.22 -18.22
C PHE A 233 -0.86 -3.27 -16.84
N THR A 234 -0.81 -4.47 -16.26
CA THR A 234 -0.24 -4.70 -14.93
C THR A 234 1.26 -4.38 -14.86
N SER A 235 1.97 -4.51 -15.98
CA SER A 235 3.37 -4.11 -16.12
C SER A 235 3.58 -2.60 -16.03
N ASN A 236 2.55 -1.80 -16.28
CA ASN A 236 2.56 -0.34 -16.13
C ASN A 236 1.94 0.10 -14.79
N ALA A 237 0.98 -0.65 -14.25
CA ALA A 237 0.39 -0.35 -12.94
C ALA A 237 1.35 -0.64 -11.77
N SER A 238 2.08 -1.76 -11.82
CA SER A 238 3.09 -2.11 -10.81
C SER A 238 4.14 -1.01 -10.55
N PRO A 239 4.80 -0.42 -11.56
CA PRO A 239 5.77 0.65 -11.33
C PRO A 239 5.14 1.94 -10.79
N MET A 240 3.88 2.23 -11.10
CA MET A 240 3.18 3.39 -10.51
C MET A 240 2.99 3.24 -9.00
N VAL A 241 2.59 2.05 -8.55
CA VAL A 241 2.48 1.75 -7.11
C VAL A 241 3.86 1.70 -6.47
N GLY A 242 4.88 1.21 -7.19
CA GLY A 242 6.27 1.32 -6.78
C GLY A 242 6.74 2.78 -6.61
N ALA A 243 6.32 3.68 -7.50
CA ALA A 243 6.59 5.11 -7.39
C ALA A 243 5.92 5.72 -6.16
N ALA A 244 4.67 5.36 -5.87
CA ALA A 244 3.99 5.77 -4.64
C ALA A 244 4.76 5.35 -3.38
N ALA A 245 5.28 4.12 -3.36
CA ALA A 245 6.13 3.66 -2.27
C ALA A 245 7.44 4.46 -2.16
N ALA A 246 8.04 4.90 -3.27
CA ALA A 246 9.25 5.74 -3.24
C ALA A 246 8.97 7.11 -2.60
N VAL A 247 7.86 7.74 -2.97
CA VAL A 247 7.40 9.01 -2.39
C VAL A 247 7.17 8.87 -0.88
N LEU A 248 6.55 7.78 -0.42
CA LEU A 248 6.35 7.51 1.01
C LEU A 248 7.68 7.28 1.75
N VAL A 249 8.62 6.53 1.18
CA VAL A 249 9.90 6.29 1.84
C VAL A 249 10.74 7.57 1.90
N GLU A 250 10.70 8.43 0.87
CA GLU A 250 11.29 9.77 0.96
C GLU A 250 10.68 10.52 2.16
N THR A 251 9.35 10.58 2.21
CA THR A 251 8.61 11.24 3.31
C THR A 251 9.05 10.72 4.67
N ALA A 252 9.14 9.40 4.85
CA ALA A 252 9.58 8.78 6.09
C ALA A 252 11.01 9.17 6.49
N ARG A 253 11.88 9.49 5.53
CA ARG A 253 13.29 9.87 5.75
C ARG A 253 13.49 11.37 5.91
N THR A 254 12.59 12.20 5.38
CA THR A 254 12.74 13.65 5.34
C THR A 254 11.83 14.38 6.32
N ASP A 255 10.69 13.79 6.71
CA ASP A 255 9.84 14.33 7.75
C ASP A 255 10.57 14.33 9.10
N ALA A 256 10.48 15.46 9.82
CA ALA A 256 11.27 15.69 11.02
C ALA A 256 10.94 14.73 12.18
N LYS A 257 9.70 14.22 12.24
CA LYS A 257 9.27 13.27 13.28
C LYS A 257 9.55 11.83 12.82
N LEU A 258 9.24 11.49 11.57
CA LEU A 258 9.38 10.14 11.02
C LEU A 258 10.83 9.72 10.79
N ALA A 259 11.75 10.63 10.47
CA ALA A 259 13.14 10.28 10.15
C ALA A 259 13.88 9.58 11.31
N SER A 260 13.42 9.78 12.55
CA SER A 260 13.95 9.10 13.74
C SER A 260 13.21 7.81 14.11
N ASN A 261 12.09 7.54 13.43
CA ASN A 261 11.26 6.37 13.66
C ASN A 261 11.73 5.20 12.77
N PRO A 262 12.29 4.12 13.35
CA PRO A 262 12.77 2.98 12.57
C PRO A 262 11.65 2.17 11.90
N ASN A 263 10.40 2.31 12.34
CA ASN A 263 9.25 1.59 11.79
C ASN A 263 8.68 2.25 10.53
N ALA A 264 8.87 3.56 10.35
CA ALA A 264 8.19 4.36 9.32
C ALA A 264 8.44 3.90 7.88
N GLU A 265 9.56 3.22 7.63
CA GLU A 265 9.89 2.66 6.32
C GLU A 265 9.87 1.11 6.28
N ARG A 266 9.36 0.42 7.30
CA ARG A 266 9.22 -1.05 7.24
C ARG A 266 8.31 -1.45 6.09
N PRO A 267 8.62 -2.53 5.35
CA PRO A 267 7.87 -2.90 4.15
C PRO A 267 6.40 -3.21 4.45
N GLU A 268 6.09 -3.85 5.57
CA GLU A 268 4.74 -4.11 6.06
C GLU A 268 4.00 -2.82 6.48
N VAL A 269 4.70 -1.80 6.97
CA VAL A 269 4.12 -0.48 7.27
C VAL A 269 3.75 0.24 5.98
N VAL A 270 4.70 0.36 5.05
CA VAL A 270 4.46 0.99 3.74
C VAL A 270 3.35 0.25 2.99
N LYS A 271 3.31 -1.08 3.06
CA LYS A 271 2.23 -1.90 2.51
C LYS A 271 0.89 -1.58 3.17
N ALA A 272 0.80 -1.63 4.50
CA ALA A 272 -0.44 -1.33 5.22
C ALA A 272 -0.98 0.07 4.88
N ILE A 273 -0.09 1.07 4.83
CA ILE A 273 -0.44 2.46 4.49
C ILE A 273 -1.00 2.57 3.06
N LEU A 274 -0.30 2.02 2.06
CA LEU A 274 -0.75 2.07 0.67
C LEU A 274 -2.11 1.39 0.47
N LEU A 275 -2.34 0.28 1.17
CA LEU A 275 -3.59 -0.45 1.10
C LEU A 275 -4.72 0.30 1.84
N ALA A 276 -4.48 0.81 3.06
CA ALA A 276 -5.49 1.51 3.86
C ALA A 276 -5.97 2.79 3.17
N ALA A 277 -5.04 3.49 2.51
CA ALA A 277 -5.28 4.71 1.76
C ALA A 277 -5.93 4.49 0.39
N ALA A 278 -6.03 3.24 -0.09
CA ALA A 278 -6.59 2.96 -1.40
C ALA A 278 -8.07 3.37 -1.50
N VAL A 279 -8.43 3.95 -2.64
CA VAL A 279 -9.81 4.40 -2.93
C VAL A 279 -10.61 3.20 -3.47
N ALA A 280 -11.75 2.90 -2.84
CA ALA A 280 -12.66 1.81 -3.22
C ALA A 280 -13.50 2.11 -4.48
N GLU A 281 -12.83 2.55 -5.54
CA GLU A 281 -13.44 2.79 -6.85
C GLU A 281 -12.86 1.84 -7.90
N ALA A 282 -13.69 0.93 -8.41
CA ALA A 282 -13.45 0.29 -9.69
C ALA A 282 -13.87 1.23 -10.83
N GLU A 283 -13.07 1.32 -11.90
CA GLU A 283 -13.33 2.22 -13.03
C GLU A 283 -14.70 1.99 -13.71
N HIS A 284 -15.24 0.78 -13.58
CA HIS A 284 -16.54 0.41 -14.16
C HIS A 284 -17.73 0.55 -13.19
N GLY A 285 -17.54 1.17 -12.03
CA GLY A 285 -18.61 1.41 -11.05
C GLY A 285 -19.11 0.14 -10.34
N ALA A 286 -18.34 -0.96 -10.41
CA ALA A 286 -18.57 -2.11 -9.56
C ALA A 286 -18.32 -1.70 -8.09
N ALA A 287 -19.25 -2.03 -7.21
CA ALA A 287 -19.09 -1.79 -5.78
C ALA A 287 -17.98 -2.70 -5.26
N TRP A 288 -16.99 -2.12 -4.58
CA TRP A 288 -15.96 -2.86 -3.86
C TRP A 288 -16.61 -3.77 -2.82
N THR A 289 -16.19 -5.03 -2.74
CA THR A 289 -16.64 -5.94 -1.69
C THR A 289 -15.61 -7.00 -1.38
N ASN A 290 -15.39 -7.23 -0.09
CA ASN A 290 -14.63 -8.36 0.42
C ASN A 290 -15.54 -9.52 0.87
N ASN A 291 -16.77 -9.58 0.31
CA ASN A 291 -17.78 -10.62 0.52
C ASN A 291 -18.12 -10.94 1.99
N PRO A 292 -18.41 -9.93 2.84
CA PRO A 292 -18.85 -10.22 4.19
C PRO A 292 -20.24 -10.87 4.20
N GLU A 293 -20.54 -11.60 5.26
CA GLU A 293 -21.92 -12.00 5.54
C GLU A 293 -22.80 -10.76 5.64
N THR A 294 -23.96 -10.78 4.97
CA THR A 294 -24.85 -9.60 4.86
C THR A 294 -26.09 -9.69 5.76
N SER A 295 -26.31 -10.82 6.42
CA SER A 295 -27.47 -11.07 7.29
C SER A 295 -27.15 -12.20 8.28
N GLY A 296 -27.96 -12.35 9.31
CA GLY A 296 -27.76 -13.34 10.37
C GLY A 296 -26.80 -12.85 11.45
N GLU A 297 -26.48 -13.74 12.38
CA GLU A 297 -25.57 -13.48 13.50
C GLU A 297 -24.14 -13.11 13.06
N GLY A 298 -23.72 -13.58 11.89
CA GLY A 298 -22.41 -13.29 11.32
C GLY A 298 -22.36 -12.06 10.42
N ARG A 299 -23.46 -11.30 10.24
CA ARG A 299 -23.44 -10.07 9.41
C ARG A 299 -22.27 -9.17 9.79
N GLY A 300 -21.46 -8.83 8.77
CA GLY A 300 -20.24 -8.04 8.91
C GLY A 300 -18.95 -8.85 9.12
N ILE A 301 -19.00 -10.19 9.13
CA ILE A 301 -17.81 -11.05 9.17
C ILE A 301 -17.38 -11.42 7.75
N THR A 302 -16.09 -11.33 7.45
CA THR A 302 -15.49 -11.88 6.23
C THR A 302 -14.27 -12.76 6.53
N THR A 303 -14.00 -13.70 5.62
CA THR A 303 -12.79 -14.53 5.57
C THR A 303 -11.93 -14.26 4.34
N THR A 304 -12.31 -13.28 3.51
CA THR A 304 -11.50 -12.75 2.42
C THR A 304 -11.28 -11.28 2.71
N PRO A 305 -10.05 -10.82 3.01
CA PRO A 305 -9.86 -9.51 3.62
C PRO A 305 -10.13 -8.38 2.62
N ILE A 306 -9.82 -8.61 1.34
CA ILE A 306 -9.89 -7.60 0.27
C ILE A 306 -10.72 -8.08 -0.92
N ASP A 307 -11.09 -7.16 -1.80
CA ASP A 307 -11.84 -7.48 -3.02
C ASP A 307 -11.01 -8.35 -3.97
N ALA A 308 -11.62 -9.40 -4.52
CA ALA A 308 -10.93 -10.38 -5.35
C ALA A 308 -10.44 -9.83 -6.70
N VAL A 309 -10.99 -8.70 -7.15
CA VAL A 309 -10.64 -8.07 -8.42
C VAL A 309 -9.69 -6.91 -8.17
N VAL A 310 -10.08 -5.95 -7.33
CA VAL A 310 -9.34 -4.68 -7.16
C VAL A 310 -8.51 -4.61 -5.88
N GLY A 311 -8.45 -5.69 -5.09
CA GLY A 311 -7.73 -5.72 -3.83
C GLY A 311 -8.29 -4.71 -2.83
N ALA A 312 -7.44 -3.91 -2.20
CA ALA A 312 -7.86 -2.84 -1.29
C ALA A 312 -8.48 -1.64 -2.02
N GLY A 313 -8.27 -1.51 -3.34
CA GLY A 313 -8.73 -0.39 -4.17
C GLY A 313 -7.63 0.20 -5.06
N THR A 314 -7.89 1.38 -5.60
CA THR A 314 -6.93 2.13 -6.43
C THR A 314 -5.95 2.89 -5.54
N ALA A 315 -4.64 2.76 -5.83
CA ALA A 315 -3.60 3.49 -5.11
C ALA A 315 -3.80 5.01 -5.18
N ASN A 316 -3.61 5.69 -4.04
CA ASN A 316 -3.70 7.15 -3.95
C ASN A 316 -2.61 7.68 -3.01
N ILE A 317 -1.70 8.51 -3.53
CA ILE A 317 -0.52 8.98 -2.81
C ILE A 317 -0.82 10.10 -1.81
N ASP A 318 -1.80 10.97 -2.06
CA ASP A 318 -2.18 12.00 -1.08
C ASP A 318 -2.70 11.34 0.20
N ARG A 319 -3.66 10.43 0.05
CA ARG A 319 -4.22 9.66 1.17
C ARG A 319 -3.15 8.87 1.89
N ALA A 320 -2.26 8.20 1.15
CA ALA A 320 -1.18 7.41 1.76
C ALA A 320 -0.18 8.30 2.51
N HIS A 321 0.14 9.48 1.97
CA HIS A 321 0.98 10.46 2.65
C HIS A 321 0.31 10.93 3.95
N ARG A 322 -1.00 11.25 3.95
CA ARG A 322 -1.73 11.64 5.17
C ARG A 322 -1.65 10.57 6.26
N VAL A 323 -1.86 9.30 5.90
CA VAL A 323 -1.74 8.18 6.85
C VAL A 323 -0.33 8.12 7.42
N LEU A 324 0.72 8.17 6.58
CA LEU A 324 2.11 8.14 7.04
C LEU A 324 2.46 9.31 7.97
N THR A 325 2.09 10.54 7.58
CA THR A 325 2.38 11.76 8.37
C THR A 325 1.49 11.92 9.58
N GLY A 326 0.40 11.15 9.68
CA GLY A 326 -0.37 10.92 10.91
C GLY A 326 0.41 10.25 12.04
N GLN A 327 1.67 9.85 11.76
CA GLN A 327 2.65 9.28 12.69
C GLN A 327 2.28 7.90 13.22
N GLU A 328 3.27 7.26 13.84
CA GLU A 328 3.06 6.04 14.62
C GLU A 328 2.28 6.39 15.90
N GLN A 329 1.22 5.63 16.18
CA GLN A 329 0.34 5.80 17.33
C GLN A 329 0.12 4.45 18.01
N ASP A 330 0.98 4.17 19.00
CA ASP A 330 1.02 2.91 19.74
C ASP A 330 -0.35 2.49 20.29
N GLY A 331 -0.70 1.23 20.06
CA GLY A 331 -1.85 0.58 20.67
C GLY A 331 -1.60 0.21 22.13
N GLY A 332 -2.66 -0.22 22.81
CA GLY A 332 -2.59 -0.60 24.22
C GLY A 332 -3.46 -1.80 24.55
N ASP A 333 -3.63 -2.03 25.85
CA ASP A 333 -4.50 -3.09 26.35
C ASP A 333 -5.98 -2.67 26.38
N LEU A 334 -6.87 -3.64 26.60
CA LEU A 334 -8.31 -3.46 26.67
C LEU A 334 -8.76 -2.48 27.77
N LEU A 335 -8.01 -2.36 28.87
CA LEU A 335 -8.41 -1.54 30.02
C LEU A 335 -8.15 -0.05 29.77
N ALA A 336 -7.24 0.28 28.86
CA ALA A 336 -6.90 1.65 28.50
C ALA A 336 -6.45 1.75 27.02
N PRO A 337 -7.35 1.49 26.06
CA PRO A 337 -7.02 1.64 24.65
C PRO A 337 -6.68 3.10 24.33
N PRO A 338 -5.51 3.40 23.75
CA PRO A 338 -5.11 4.76 23.37
C PRO A 338 -6.08 5.36 22.36
N VAL A 339 -6.35 6.66 22.48
CA VAL A 339 -7.16 7.39 21.50
C VAL A 339 -6.27 7.82 20.33
N VAL A 340 -6.66 7.44 19.12
CA VAL A 340 -5.92 7.76 17.89
C VAL A 340 -6.59 8.88 17.09
N THR A 341 -5.79 9.56 16.26
CA THR A 341 -6.26 10.54 15.29
C THR A 341 -6.84 9.88 14.04
N ALA A 342 -7.43 10.68 13.15
CA ALA A 342 -8.14 10.19 11.97
C ALA A 342 -7.23 9.47 10.95
N ALA A 343 -5.95 9.79 10.90
CA ALA A 343 -4.97 9.17 10.03
C ALA A 343 -3.75 8.76 10.85
N GLY A 344 -3.26 7.54 10.65
CA GLY A 344 -2.13 7.04 11.41
C GLY A 344 -1.84 5.58 11.16
N TRP A 345 -0.80 5.10 11.80
CA TRP A 345 -0.38 3.71 11.73
C TRP A 345 0.29 3.28 13.04
N ASP A 346 0.49 1.99 13.20
CA ASP A 346 1.23 1.41 14.32
C ASP A 346 1.93 0.12 13.88
N VAL A 347 3.00 -0.28 14.57
CA VAL A 347 3.55 -1.63 14.54
C VAL A 347 3.36 -2.31 15.89
N ALA A 348 2.32 -3.13 15.98
CA ALA A 348 2.02 -3.90 17.18
C ALA A 348 2.81 -5.21 17.24
N THR A 349 3.54 -5.44 18.33
CA THR A 349 4.10 -6.75 18.67
C THR A 349 3.09 -7.51 19.54
N VAL A 350 2.55 -8.61 19.03
CA VAL A 350 1.42 -9.32 19.66
C VAL A 350 1.79 -10.75 20.06
N GLY A 351 1.52 -11.10 21.31
CA GLY A 351 1.69 -12.44 21.86
C GLY A 351 0.62 -13.43 21.39
N LEU A 352 0.87 -14.73 21.59
CA LEU A 352 -0.11 -15.79 21.27
C LEU A 352 -1.40 -15.61 22.10
N GLY A 353 -2.55 -15.46 21.42
CA GLY A 353 -3.85 -15.26 22.06
C GLY A 353 -4.00 -13.90 22.76
N GLU A 354 -3.08 -12.96 22.51
CA GLU A 354 -3.16 -11.59 22.99
C GLU A 354 -3.75 -10.66 21.93
N SER A 355 -4.21 -9.50 22.40
CA SER A 355 -4.80 -8.45 21.57
C SER A 355 -4.17 -7.10 21.85
N VAL A 356 -4.15 -6.24 20.84
CA VAL A 356 -3.79 -4.83 20.93
C VAL A 356 -4.98 -3.98 20.46
N PHE A 357 -5.22 -2.87 21.15
CA PHE A 357 -6.40 -2.03 20.95
C PHE A 357 -6.05 -0.57 20.68
N TRP A 358 -6.86 0.06 19.82
CA TRP A 358 -6.87 1.50 19.56
C TRP A 358 -8.30 2.01 19.63
N GLN A 359 -8.51 3.23 20.12
CA GLN A 359 -9.83 3.83 20.24
C GLN A 359 -9.95 5.07 19.37
N PHE A 360 -11.11 5.27 18.73
CA PHE A 360 -11.40 6.51 18.01
C PHE A 360 -12.89 6.88 18.14
N THR A 361 -13.21 8.12 17.79
CA THR A 361 -14.57 8.63 17.83
C THR A 361 -15.02 9.05 16.44
N VAL A 362 -16.21 8.59 16.06
CA VAL A 362 -16.95 9.00 14.88
C VAL A 362 -17.98 10.04 15.33
N PRO A 363 -17.81 11.34 15.05
CA PRO A 363 -18.65 12.39 15.63
C PRO A 363 -20.01 12.53 14.95
N ALA A 364 -20.09 12.16 13.67
CA ALA A 364 -21.29 12.18 12.84
C ALA A 364 -21.32 10.94 11.95
N LEU A 365 -22.39 10.72 11.18
CA LEU A 365 -22.44 9.61 10.23
C LEU A 365 -21.22 9.68 9.29
N ALA A 366 -20.44 8.61 9.28
CA ALA A 366 -19.25 8.46 8.47
C ALA A 366 -19.56 7.65 7.22
N ASP A 367 -19.19 8.18 6.05
CA ASP A 367 -19.39 7.50 4.78
C ASP A 367 -18.59 6.20 4.70
N GLU A 368 -17.33 6.24 5.14
CA GLU A 368 -16.42 5.10 5.13
C GLU A 368 -15.39 5.16 6.27
N ILE A 369 -15.07 3.99 6.84
CA ILE A 369 -13.88 3.72 7.64
C ILE A 369 -13.04 2.68 6.90
N SER A 370 -11.73 2.91 6.76
CA SER A 370 -10.78 1.94 6.21
C SER A 370 -9.62 1.70 7.17
N VAL A 371 -9.44 0.43 7.58
CA VAL A 371 -8.36 0.00 8.48
C VAL A 371 -7.74 -1.29 7.97
N ILE A 372 -6.42 -1.32 7.79
CA ILE A 372 -5.71 -2.50 7.29
C ILE A 372 -4.62 -2.91 8.26
N ALA A 373 -4.55 -4.21 8.53
CA ALA A 373 -3.41 -4.86 9.15
C ALA A 373 -2.62 -5.66 8.11
N THR A 374 -1.29 -5.61 8.12
CA THR A 374 -0.44 -6.52 7.34
C THR A 374 0.74 -7.00 8.17
N TRP A 375 1.20 -8.22 7.92
CA TRP A 375 2.36 -8.78 8.60
C TRP A 375 3.18 -9.64 7.67
N ASN A 376 4.49 -9.71 7.92
CA ASN A 376 5.37 -10.53 7.11
C ASN A 376 5.35 -11.98 7.58
N ARG A 377 5.41 -12.92 6.63
CA ARG A 377 5.81 -14.30 6.93
C ARG A 377 7.31 -14.32 7.28
N ARG A 378 7.68 -15.22 8.19
CA ARG A 378 9.09 -15.47 8.55
C ARG A 378 9.59 -16.73 7.85
N VAL A 379 10.75 -16.63 7.21
CA VAL A 379 11.36 -17.74 6.46
C VAL A 379 12.72 -18.09 7.05
N PRO A 380 12.85 -19.21 7.77
CA PRO A 380 14.14 -19.65 8.27
C PRO A 380 15.01 -20.26 7.16
N GLN A 381 16.33 -20.11 7.28
CA GLN A 381 17.26 -20.98 6.56
C GLN A 381 17.05 -22.44 7.02
N PRO A 382 17.11 -23.44 6.12
CA PRO A 382 17.61 -23.40 4.74
C PRO A 382 16.54 -23.17 3.65
N PHE A 383 15.49 -22.35 3.90
CA PHE A 383 14.41 -22.03 2.95
C PHE A 383 13.50 -23.21 2.56
N ASN A 384 13.42 -24.22 3.43
CA ASN A 384 12.61 -25.42 3.23
C ASN A 384 11.18 -25.31 3.79
N GLY A 385 10.86 -24.22 4.51
CA GLY A 385 9.53 -23.92 5.00
C GLY A 385 9.41 -22.45 5.41
N TYR A 386 8.26 -22.10 5.98
CA TYR A 386 7.98 -20.77 6.51
C TYR A 386 7.16 -20.87 7.81
N LYS A 387 6.93 -19.71 8.41
CA LYS A 387 6.10 -19.48 9.59
C LYS A 387 5.26 -18.24 9.30
N LEU A 388 4.01 -18.26 9.71
CA LEU A 388 3.07 -17.16 9.52
C LEU A 388 2.12 -17.17 10.73
N ALA A 389 1.99 -16.02 11.39
CA ALA A 389 0.97 -15.81 12.40
C ALA A 389 -0.41 -15.64 11.73
N ASP A 390 -1.46 -15.92 12.50
CA ASP A 390 -2.86 -15.69 12.10
C ASP A 390 -3.40 -14.54 12.95
N PHE A 391 -3.84 -13.47 12.29
CA PHE A 391 -4.34 -12.27 12.94
C PHE A 391 -5.74 -11.98 12.44
N ASP A 392 -6.64 -11.66 13.36
CA ASP A 392 -7.96 -11.13 13.02
C ASP A 392 -8.00 -9.63 13.35
N LEU A 393 -8.79 -8.88 12.57
CA LEU A 393 -9.06 -7.46 12.79
C LEU A 393 -10.53 -7.27 13.10
N VAL A 394 -10.84 -6.66 14.25
CA VAL A 394 -12.22 -6.53 14.76
C VAL A 394 -12.52 -5.09 15.14
N LEU A 395 -13.69 -4.61 14.73
CA LEU A 395 -14.24 -3.33 15.17
C LEU A 395 -15.33 -3.55 16.22
N TRP A 396 -15.16 -2.88 17.35
CA TRP A 396 -16.09 -2.90 18.47
C TRP A 396 -16.75 -1.55 18.65
N ARG A 397 -17.98 -1.53 19.16
CA ARG A 397 -18.56 -0.31 19.73
C ARG A 397 -18.22 -0.21 21.20
N VAL A 398 -17.76 0.96 21.63
CA VAL A 398 -17.60 1.28 23.05
C VAL A 398 -18.94 1.77 23.57
N THR A 399 -19.49 1.09 24.57
CA THR A 399 -20.75 1.50 25.21
C THR A 399 -20.55 2.69 26.14
N ASP A 400 -21.64 3.34 26.56
CA ASP A 400 -21.60 4.42 27.56
C ASP A 400 -20.99 3.98 28.91
N ALA A 401 -20.97 2.67 29.18
CA ALA A 401 -20.33 2.09 30.36
C ALA A 401 -18.83 1.80 30.17
N GLY A 402 -18.26 2.11 29.01
CA GLY A 402 -16.86 1.86 28.67
C GLY A 402 -16.53 0.40 28.33
N THR A 403 -17.54 -0.45 28.09
CA THR A 403 -17.31 -1.86 27.69
C THR A 403 -17.41 -2.02 26.18
N LEU A 404 -16.68 -2.98 25.61
CA LEU A 404 -16.81 -3.35 24.20
C LEU A 404 -18.09 -4.15 23.95
N ALA A 405 -18.81 -3.79 22.90
CA ALA A 405 -19.96 -4.50 22.39
C ALA A 405 -19.71 -4.92 20.95
N SER A 406 -19.95 -6.21 20.65
CA SER A 406 -19.91 -6.68 19.27
C SER A 406 -20.95 -5.93 18.44
N ILE A 407 -20.56 -5.60 17.22
CA ILE A 407 -21.42 -4.97 16.22
C ILE A 407 -21.72 -5.91 15.05
N THR A 408 -21.31 -7.19 15.12
CA THR A 408 -21.80 -8.23 14.22
C THR A 408 -23.28 -8.54 14.51
N GLY A 409 -23.98 -9.04 13.50
CA GLY A 409 -25.37 -9.48 13.65
C GLY A 409 -26.38 -8.66 12.84
N ASP A 410 -27.62 -9.15 12.83
CA ASP A 410 -28.70 -8.73 11.94
C ASP A 410 -28.89 -7.21 11.80
N ASP A 411 -29.49 -6.83 10.66
CA ASP A 411 -29.77 -5.46 10.16
C ASP A 411 -30.59 -4.54 11.11
N GLY A 412 -30.86 -5.00 12.34
CA GLY A 412 -31.41 -4.20 13.44
C GLY A 412 -30.38 -3.35 14.20
N LEU A 413 -29.08 -3.66 14.07
CA LEU A 413 -28.00 -2.81 14.58
C LEU A 413 -27.75 -1.66 13.59
N LYS A 414 -28.34 -0.49 13.87
CA LYS A 414 -28.16 0.75 13.07
C LYS A 414 -26.78 1.40 13.30
N ILE A 415 -25.72 0.61 13.18
CA ILE A 415 -24.34 1.01 13.47
C ILE A 415 -23.53 1.18 12.19
N PHE A 416 -23.80 0.39 11.15
CA PHE A 416 -23.19 0.50 9.82
C PHE A 416 -24.17 0.00 8.75
N THR A 417 -24.01 0.47 7.51
CA THR A 417 -24.87 0.11 6.37
C THR A 417 -24.29 -0.97 5.47
N GLY A 418 -22.95 -1.11 5.42
CA GLY A 418 -22.30 -2.10 4.57
C GLY A 418 -20.84 -2.34 4.93
N GLY A 419 -20.23 -3.30 4.24
CA GLY A 419 -18.86 -3.72 4.51
C GLY A 419 -18.75 -4.71 5.66
N ASN A 420 -17.57 -4.76 6.29
CA ASN A 420 -17.23 -5.75 7.32
C ASN A 420 -16.69 -5.09 8.58
N VAL A 421 -17.02 -5.66 9.74
CA VAL A 421 -16.57 -5.25 11.08
C VAL A 421 -15.68 -6.32 11.74
N VAL A 422 -15.55 -7.48 11.10
CA VAL A 422 -14.58 -8.53 11.41
C VAL A 422 -13.95 -8.97 10.10
N SER A 423 -12.64 -9.06 10.08
CA SER A 423 -11.85 -9.68 9.01
C SER A 423 -11.00 -10.77 9.66
N ALA A 424 -11.21 -12.01 9.23
CA ALA A 424 -10.63 -13.21 9.85
C ALA A 424 -10.22 -14.26 8.78
N SER A 425 -9.23 -13.91 7.97
CA SER A 425 -8.66 -14.81 6.96
C SER A 425 -7.56 -15.68 7.54
N VAL A 426 -7.81 -16.99 7.55
CA VAL A 426 -6.83 -17.99 8.03
C VAL A 426 -5.69 -18.27 7.04
N VAL A 427 -5.67 -17.61 5.87
CA VAL A 427 -4.66 -17.86 4.83
C VAL A 427 -3.89 -16.62 4.40
N ASP A 428 -4.50 -15.44 4.50
CA ASP A 428 -3.89 -14.17 4.09
C ASP A 428 -2.95 -13.64 5.19
N ASN A 429 -2.13 -12.68 4.80
CA ASN A 429 -1.30 -11.91 5.73
C ASN A 429 -1.67 -10.42 5.69
N ILE A 430 -2.97 -10.20 5.47
CA ILE A 430 -3.66 -8.93 5.36
C ILE A 430 -5.02 -9.14 6.04
N GLU A 431 -5.42 -8.22 6.89
CA GLU A 431 -6.81 -8.06 7.30
C GLU A 431 -7.27 -6.65 6.95
N HIS A 432 -8.50 -6.49 6.49
CA HIS A 432 -9.04 -5.18 6.10
C HIS A 432 -10.47 -5.04 6.58
N LEU A 433 -10.70 -3.99 7.38
CA LEU A 433 -12.02 -3.48 7.67
C LEU A 433 -12.31 -2.33 6.72
N ARG A 434 -13.32 -2.49 5.87
CA ARG A 434 -13.93 -1.38 5.14
C ARG A 434 -15.39 -1.32 5.51
N VAL A 435 -15.79 -0.27 6.21
CA VAL A 435 -17.13 -0.15 6.81
C VAL A 435 -17.79 1.11 6.28
N THR A 436 -19.02 1.00 5.76
CA THR A 436 -19.73 2.16 5.22
C THR A 436 -20.94 2.54 6.05
N GLY A 437 -21.27 3.85 6.04
CA GLY A 437 -22.42 4.41 6.75
C GLY A 437 -22.34 4.19 8.26
N VAL A 438 -21.17 4.43 8.84
CA VAL A 438 -20.89 4.16 10.26
C VAL A 438 -21.49 5.25 11.13
N ALA A 439 -22.36 4.86 12.05
CA ALA A 439 -23.06 5.78 12.93
C ALA A 439 -22.09 6.50 13.89
N ALA A 440 -22.52 7.66 14.40
CA ALA A 440 -21.77 8.35 15.44
C ALA A 440 -21.60 7.48 16.70
N GLY A 441 -20.43 7.59 17.32
CA GLY A 441 -20.07 6.87 18.53
C GLY A 441 -18.58 6.69 18.71
N THR A 442 -18.21 6.05 19.81
CA THR A 442 -16.84 5.64 20.09
C THR A 442 -16.66 4.18 19.73
N TYR A 443 -15.54 3.88 19.07
CA TYR A 443 -15.20 2.57 18.57
C TYR A 443 -13.82 2.16 19.07
N ALA A 444 -13.63 0.86 19.23
CA ALA A 444 -12.33 0.28 19.49
C ALA A 444 -11.97 -0.69 18.37
N LEU A 445 -10.79 -0.51 17.81
CA LEU A 445 -10.15 -1.44 16.91
C LEU A 445 -9.37 -2.46 17.75
N GLU A 446 -9.54 -3.75 17.45
CA GLU A 446 -8.76 -4.84 18.03
C GLU A 446 -8.00 -5.57 16.92
N LEU A 447 -6.70 -5.73 17.12
CA LEU A 447 -5.89 -6.71 16.42
C LEU A 447 -5.63 -7.87 17.39
N ILE A 448 -6.09 -9.07 17.05
CA ILE A 448 -5.91 -10.27 17.89
C ILE A 448 -5.09 -11.32 17.15
N ARG A 449 -4.13 -11.93 17.86
CA ARG A 449 -3.38 -13.07 17.32
C ARG A 449 -4.12 -14.38 17.62
N ALA A 450 -4.75 -14.96 16.60
CA ALA A 450 -5.65 -16.10 16.69
C ALA A 450 -4.94 -17.47 16.59
N ASP A 451 -3.68 -17.51 16.16
CA ASP A 451 -2.93 -18.77 16.02
C ASP A 451 -2.40 -19.37 17.34
N GLU A 452 -2.01 -20.64 17.27
CA GLU A 452 -1.29 -21.37 18.33
C GLU A 452 0.17 -21.68 17.92
N LEU A 453 0.84 -20.81 17.15
CA LEU A 453 2.17 -21.04 16.57
C LEU A 453 3.28 -21.02 17.64
N THR A 454 3.46 -22.16 18.31
CA THR A 454 4.52 -22.36 19.31
C THR A 454 5.93 -22.11 18.74
N GLY A 455 6.83 -21.60 19.58
CA GLY A 455 8.21 -21.25 19.20
C GLY A 455 8.35 -19.85 18.59
N HIS A 456 7.23 -19.14 18.39
CA HIS A 456 7.18 -17.74 17.98
C HIS A 456 6.26 -16.99 18.96
N PRO A 457 6.76 -16.63 20.16
CA PRO A 457 5.93 -16.09 21.24
C PRO A 457 5.28 -14.77 20.84
N GLU A 458 5.91 -14.00 19.95
CA GLU A 458 5.47 -12.69 19.50
C GLU A 458 5.60 -12.56 17.97
N TRP A 459 4.72 -11.75 17.39
CA TRP A 459 4.73 -11.41 15.97
C TRP A 459 4.38 -9.93 15.78
N ASP A 460 5.05 -9.29 14.82
CA ASP A 460 4.78 -7.89 14.49
C ASP A 460 3.74 -7.81 13.37
N ALA A 461 2.78 -6.91 13.53
CA ALA A 461 1.84 -6.54 12.49
C ALA A 461 1.74 -5.02 12.40
N ALA A 462 1.80 -4.51 11.18
CA ALA A 462 1.55 -3.10 10.91
C ALA A 462 0.05 -2.89 10.74
N VAL A 463 -0.52 -1.92 11.44
CA VAL A 463 -1.91 -1.49 11.31
C VAL A 463 -1.92 -0.06 10.80
N ALA A 464 -2.71 0.24 9.79
CA ALA A 464 -2.84 1.58 9.22
C ALA A 464 -4.31 1.92 9.02
N TRP A 465 -4.67 3.17 9.28
CA TRP A 465 -6.05 3.62 9.16
C TRP A 465 -6.16 4.97 8.47
N LEU A 466 -7.24 5.10 7.72
CA LEU A 466 -7.80 6.38 7.36
C LEU A 466 -9.26 6.36 7.77
N LEU A 467 -9.51 7.01 8.89
CA LEU A 467 -10.83 7.24 9.46
C LEU A 467 -11.42 8.49 8.80
N PRO A 468 -12.74 8.66 8.83
CA PRO A 468 -13.38 9.88 8.39
C PRO A 468 -12.76 11.05 9.14
N GLU A 469 -12.18 11.99 8.40
CA GLU A 469 -11.86 13.29 8.95
C GLU A 469 -13.16 13.84 9.53
N VAL A 470 -13.13 14.19 10.82
CA VAL A 470 -14.18 15.04 11.36
C VAL A 470 -14.14 16.28 10.49
N ASP A 471 -15.23 16.61 9.80
CA ASP A 471 -15.31 17.87 9.07
C ASP A 471 -15.06 19.00 10.07
N ARG A 472 -13.79 19.43 10.12
CA ARG A 472 -13.24 20.49 10.95
C ARG A 472 -12.81 21.53 9.94
N PRO A 473 -13.74 22.36 9.46
CA PRO A 473 -13.38 23.43 8.53
C PRO A 473 -12.36 24.41 9.15
N GLU A 474 -12.10 24.31 10.46
CA GLU A 474 -11.02 24.99 11.17
C GLU A 474 -9.61 24.40 10.97
N ASP A 475 -9.48 23.13 10.55
CA ASP A 475 -8.24 22.48 10.10
C ASP A 475 -8.11 22.70 8.58
N ILE A 476 -7.57 23.87 8.25
CA ILE A 476 -7.58 24.44 6.90
C ILE A 476 -6.46 23.82 6.05
N ASP A 477 -5.36 23.39 6.67
CA ASP A 477 -4.27 22.72 5.95
C ASP A 477 -4.41 21.19 5.89
N GLY A 478 -5.35 20.63 6.65
CA GLY A 478 -5.69 19.21 6.65
C GLY A 478 -4.58 18.36 7.25
N ASP A 479 -3.79 18.92 8.19
CA ASP A 479 -2.76 18.19 8.92
C ASP A 479 -3.31 17.39 10.12
N GLY A 480 -4.61 17.56 10.42
CA GLY A 480 -5.32 16.88 11.50
C GLY A 480 -5.29 17.62 12.84
N VAL A 481 -4.68 18.80 12.92
CA VAL A 481 -4.51 19.61 14.13
C VAL A 481 -4.93 21.04 13.86
N VAL A 482 -5.91 21.56 14.61
CA VAL A 482 -6.26 22.99 14.51
C VAL A 482 -5.25 23.81 15.30
N GLY A 483 -4.31 24.44 14.60
CA GLY A 483 -3.16 25.07 15.23
C GLY A 483 -2.65 26.34 14.55
N PHE A 484 -1.34 26.57 14.72
CA PHE A 484 -0.70 27.79 14.26
C PHE A 484 -0.69 27.92 12.73
N THR A 485 -0.63 26.80 12.00
CA THR A 485 -0.60 26.81 10.53
C THR A 485 -1.96 27.21 9.97
N ASP A 486 -3.07 26.71 10.52
CA ASP A 486 -4.44 27.14 10.17
C ASP A 486 -4.66 28.61 10.47
N LEU A 487 -4.20 29.06 11.64
CA LEU A 487 -4.25 30.46 12.00
C LEU A 487 -3.51 31.33 10.98
N LEU A 488 -2.32 30.90 10.54
CA LEU A 488 -1.58 31.61 9.51
C LEU A 488 -2.32 31.65 8.18
N ARG A 489 -3.00 30.57 7.79
CA ARG A 489 -3.83 30.54 6.57
C ARG A 489 -4.94 31.58 6.63
N VAL A 490 -5.75 31.60 7.69
CA VAL A 490 -6.80 32.63 7.90
C VAL A 490 -6.23 34.05 7.86
N LEU A 491 -5.12 34.30 8.55
CA LEU A 491 -4.50 35.63 8.59
C LEU A 491 -3.91 36.03 7.23
N SER A 492 -3.46 35.09 6.43
CA SER A 492 -2.89 35.33 5.10
C SER A 492 -3.94 35.60 4.02
N ALA A 493 -5.13 35.01 4.16
CA ALA A 493 -6.24 35.13 3.22
C ALA A 493 -7.25 36.25 3.57
N TRP A 494 -6.94 37.08 4.57
CA TRP A 494 -7.86 38.08 5.13
C TRP A 494 -8.50 39.00 4.08
N GLY A 495 -9.83 39.03 4.02
CA GLY A 495 -10.61 39.82 3.07
C GLY A 495 -11.54 38.96 2.20
N LEU A 496 -11.96 39.51 1.06
CA LEU A 496 -12.86 38.82 0.14
C LEU A 496 -12.22 37.56 -0.43
N CYS A 497 -12.89 36.43 -0.28
CA CYS A 497 -12.36 35.13 -0.66
C CYS A 497 -13.55 34.19 -0.93
N ASP A 498 -14.02 34.16 -2.19
CA ASP A 498 -15.21 33.40 -2.56
C ASP A 498 -14.83 31.93 -2.82
N GLY A 499 -15.27 31.03 -1.93
CA GLY A 499 -15.04 29.59 -2.04
C GLY A 499 -13.64 29.12 -1.66
N CYS A 500 -12.91 29.89 -0.83
CA CYS A 500 -11.64 29.42 -0.29
C CYS A 500 -11.82 28.67 1.05
N PRO A 501 -10.90 27.76 1.40
CA PRO A 501 -10.96 27.01 2.65
C PRO A 501 -10.93 27.89 3.91
N GLU A 502 -10.33 29.08 3.84
CA GLU A 502 -10.21 30.02 4.95
C GLU A 502 -11.53 30.75 5.29
N ASP A 503 -12.52 30.75 4.40
CA ASP A 503 -13.88 31.27 4.63
C ASP A 503 -14.75 30.14 5.22
N ILE A 504 -14.52 29.89 6.50
CA ILE A 504 -15.04 28.75 7.27
C ILE A 504 -16.55 28.91 7.49
N ASP A 505 -17.05 30.14 7.56
CA ASP A 505 -18.48 30.41 7.71
C ASP A 505 -19.25 30.59 6.38
N GLY A 506 -18.52 30.73 5.27
CA GLY A 506 -19.05 30.76 3.91
C GLY A 506 -19.76 32.06 3.57
N ASP A 507 -19.41 33.18 4.20
CA ASP A 507 -20.02 34.48 3.95
C ASP A 507 -19.35 35.26 2.79
N GLY A 508 -18.30 34.69 2.20
CA GLY A 508 -17.49 35.24 1.11
C GLY A 508 -16.35 36.14 1.59
N ILE A 509 -16.10 36.24 2.90
CA ILE A 509 -15.08 37.10 3.51
C ILE A 509 -14.34 36.33 4.62
N VAL A 510 -13.05 36.07 4.41
CA VAL A 510 -12.15 35.64 5.49
C VAL A 510 -11.97 36.80 6.46
N GLY A 511 -12.51 36.65 7.66
CA GLY A 511 -12.58 37.72 8.63
C GLY A 511 -12.49 37.25 10.08
N PHE A 512 -13.05 38.09 10.96
CA PHE A 512 -12.99 37.86 12.39
C PHE A 512 -13.79 36.62 12.82
N THR A 513 -14.84 36.27 12.08
CA THR A 513 -15.66 35.10 12.40
C THR A 513 -14.89 33.80 12.14
N ASP A 514 -14.18 33.70 11.03
CA ASP A 514 -13.33 32.54 10.69
C ASP A 514 -12.17 32.40 11.68
N LEU A 515 -11.51 33.52 12.00
CA LEU A 515 -10.47 33.56 13.03
C LEU A 515 -10.99 33.02 14.38
N LEU A 516 -12.20 33.42 14.77
CA LEU A 516 -12.79 32.92 16.01
C LEU A 516 -13.08 31.43 15.96
N ARG A 517 -13.47 30.87 14.80
CA ARG A 517 -13.68 29.43 14.66
C ARG A 517 -12.39 28.67 14.90
N VAL A 518 -11.29 29.04 14.21
CA VAL A 518 -9.97 28.43 14.43
C VAL A 518 -9.53 28.52 15.89
N LEU A 519 -9.64 29.69 16.51
CA LEU A 519 -9.26 29.87 17.93
C LEU A 519 -10.16 29.10 18.90
N SER A 520 -11.41 28.82 18.53
CA SER A 520 -12.36 28.09 19.39
C SER A 520 -12.18 26.57 19.27
N ALA A 521 -11.62 26.10 18.17
CA ALA A 521 -11.33 24.70 17.90
C ALA A 521 -9.87 24.33 18.16
N TRP A 522 -9.09 25.23 18.78
CA TRP A 522 -7.65 25.08 19.00
C TRP A 522 -7.29 23.81 19.79
N ASP A 523 -6.44 22.97 19.21
CA ASP A 523 -5.82 21.79 19.84
C ASP A 523 -4.54 22.17 20.62
#